data_AF-A0AAE0K147-F1
#
_entry.id   AF-A0AAE0K147-F1
#
_cell.length_a   1.000
_cell.length_b   1.000
_cell.length_c   1.000
_cell.angle_alpha   90.00
_cell.angle_beta   90.00
_cell.angle_gamma   90.00
#
_symmetry.space_group_name_H-M   'P 1'
#
loop_
_entity.id
_entity.type
_entity.pdbx_description
1 polymer ?
#
loop_
_entity_poly.entity_id
_entity_poly.type
_entity_poly.pdbx_seq_one_letter_code
_entity_poly.pdbx_strand_id
1 'polypeptide(L)'
;MLEEHDGALDVTRALSYIFCAERPLRVNELLHALAIADRDDTELDRNGISEIADIVNSSNGLIGAENGCVRLVHVTLGEYLAREENRDKLVPQPDAMMARTCLTYLSFDEFKSGSCDDGDSLDQRLDAYPFLDYASRHWGYHVRKHQDDEKTIHLLRGPLQDSGKLDSAIQLQFGLAHR
;
A
#
# COMPACT_ATOMS: atom_id res chain seq x y z
N MET A 1 -6.05 26.48 14.86
CA MET A 1 -4.64 26.40 15.28
C MET A 1 -4.38 24.93 15.58
N LEU A 2 -3.79 24.11 14.72
CA LEU A 2 -3.12 24.24 13.42
C LEU A 2 -3.39 22.93 12.67
N GLU A 3 -3.90 22.98 11.44
CA GLU A 3 -3.83 21.85 10.50
C GLU A 3 -3.23 22.41 9.20
N GLU A 4 -1.94 22.77 9.26
CA GLU A 4 -1.17 23.21 8.11
C GLU A 4 -0.02 22.24 7.78
N HIS A 5 -0.11 20.99 8.23
CA HIS A 5 0.97 20.01 8.10
C HIS A 5 0.43 18.64 7.71
N ASP A 6 0.31 18.35 6.39
CA ASP A 6 0.59 16.99 5.89
C ASP A 6 0.66 16.79 4.37
N GLY A 7 0.12 17.69 3.54
CA GLY A 7 0.03 17.44 2.08
C GLY A 7 1.35 17.11 1.37
N ALA A 8 2.48 17.63 1.86
CA ALA A 8 3.81 17.32 1.32
C ALA A 8 4.32 15.92 1.72
N LEU A 9 3.96 15.43 2.92
CA LEU A 9 4.30 14.09 3.37
C LEU A 9 3.52 13.06 2.55
N ASP A 10 2.24 13.33 2.31
CA ASP A 10 1.35 12.50 1.51
C ASP A 10 1.81 12.37 0.06
N VAL A 11 2.20 13.48 -0.59
CA VAL A 11 2.76 13.44 -1.94
C VAL A 11 4.05 12.62 -1.98
N THR A 12 4.92 12.76 -0.99
CA THR A 12 6.20 12.03 -0.92
C THR A 12 5.98 10.51 -0.73
N ARG A 13 5.05 10.14 0.15
CA ARG A 13 4.62 8.74 0.32
C ARG A 13 3.97 8.20 -0.94
N ALA A 14 3.10 8.98 -1.57
CA ALA A 14 2.42 8.59 -2.80
C ALA A 14 3.41 8.35 -3.94
N LEU A 15 4.40 9.24 -4.11
CA LEU A 15 5.50 9.05 -5.05
C LEU A 15 6.27 7.75 -4.76
N SER A 16 6.59 7.50 -3.49
CA SER A 16 7.29 6.28 -3.06
C SER A 16 6.49 5.02 -3.44
N TYR A 17 5.19 5.00 -3.12
CA TYR A 17 4.29 3.89 -3.44
C TYR A 17 4.16 3.67 -4.95
N ILE A 18 3.88 4.72 -5.73
CA ILE A 18 3.73 4.62 -7.18
C ILE A 18 5.04 4.16 -7.84
N PHE A 19 6.18 4.65 -7.36
CA PHE A 19 7.48 4.35 -7.93
C PHE A 19 7.90 2.88 -7.70
N CYS A 20 7.73 2.35 -6.49
CA CYS A 20 8.17 1.00 -6.17
C CYS A 20 7.15 -0.10 -6.48
N ALA A 21 5.89 0.24 -6.77
CA ALA A 21 4.84 -0.75 -6.94
C ALA A 21 5.13 -1.72 -8.10
N GLU A 22 4.91 -3.01 -7.85
CA GLU A 22 5.16 -4.09 -8.83
C GLU A 22 4.15 -4.06 -10.00
N ARG A 23 2.96 -3.51 -9.75
CA ARG A 23 1.95 -3.17 -10.74
C ARG A 23 1.40 -1.78 -10.47
N PRO A 24 0.81 -1.09 -11.47
CA PRO A 24 0.11 0.16 -11.21
C PRO A 24 -0.93 -0.01 -10.10
N LEU A 25 -0.89 0.89 -9.12
CA LEU A 25 -1.87 0.95 -8.04
C LEU A 25 -3.16 1.58 -8.55
N ARG A 26 -4.30 1.02 -8.13
CA ARG A 26 -5.59 1.69 -8.27
C ARG A 26 -5.65 2.90 -7.37
N VAL A 27 -6.50 3.87 -7.70
CA VAL A 27 -6.69 5.07 -6.87
C VAL A 27 -7.02 4.69 -5.43
N ASN A 28 -8.04 3.84 -5.21
CA ASN A 28 -8.46 3.47 -3.86
C ASN A 28 -7.40 2.62 -3.10
N GLU A 29 -6.58 1.86 -3.83
CA GLU A 29 -5.45 1.13 -3.25
C GLU A 29 -4.41 2.11 -2.67
N LEU A 30 -4.05 3.15 -3.43
CA LEU A 30 -3.13 4.18 -2.97
C LEU A 30 -3.69 4.91 -1.74
N LEU A 31 -4.95 5.33 -1.80
CA LEU A 31 -5.56 6.11 -0.72
C LEU A 31 -5.61 5.32 0.59
N HIS A 32 -5.94 4.02 0.53
CA HIS A 32 -5.87 3.15 1.71
C HIS A 32 -4.43 2.95 2.21
N ALA A 33 -3.45 2.86 1.31
CA ALA A 33 -2.05 2.75 1.69
C ALA A 33 -1.52 4.03 2.39
N LEU A 34 -2.02 5.20 1.97
CA LEU A 34 -1.68 6.49 2.58
C LEU A 34 -2.33 6.66 3.96
N ALA A 35 -3.58 6.23 4.12
CA ALA A 35 -4.35 6.33 5.37
C ALA A 35 -3.81 5.47 6.53
N ILE A 36 -2.80 4.62 6.28
CA ILE A 36 -2.08 3.92 7.36
C ILE A 36 -1.13 4.93 8.00
N ALA A 37 -1.53 5.45 9.17
CA ALA A 37 -0.78 6.42 9.95
C ALA A 37 0.41 5.75 10.64
N ASP A 38 0.16 4.69 11.41
CA ASP A 38 1.19 3.94 12.13
C ASP A 38 1.32 2.51 11.61
N ARG A 39 2.56 2.02 11.58
CA ARG A 39 2.88 0.75 10.92
C ARG A 39 2.57 -0.48 11.77
N ASP A 40 1.94 -0.30 12.92
CA ASP A 40 1.47 -1.36 13.83
C ASP A 40 -0.05 -1.31 14.06
N ASP A 41 -0.78 -0.51 13.26
CA ASP A 41 -2.22 -0.36 13.38
C ASP A 41 -2.96 -1.68 13.12
N THR A 42 -4.01 -1.92 13.91
CA THR A 42 -4.90 -3.08 13.76
C THR A 42 -6.17 -2.76 13.00
N GLU A 43 -6.40 -1.49 12.64
CA GLU A 43 -7.58 -1.02 11.92
C GLU A 43 -7.22 0.11 10.96
N LEU A 44 -8.03 0.29 9.91
CA LEU A 44 -7.86 1.39 8.97
C LEU A 44 -8.49 2.67 9.52
N ASP A 45 -7.71 3.75 9.61
CA ASP A 45 -8.28 5.08 9.84
C ASP A 45 -9.00 5.56 8.58
N ARG A 46 -10.32 5.34 8.54
CA ARG A 46 -11.16 5.77 7.42
C ARG A 46 -11.29 7.29 7.31
N ASN A 47 -11.07 8.02 8.41
CA ASN A 47 -11.13 9.49 8.39
C ASN A 47 -9.83 10.09 7.84
N GLY A 48 -8.72 9.33 7.88
CA GLY A 48 -7.43 9.68 7.27
C GLY A 48 -7.33 9.38 5.77
N ILE A 49 -8.42 8.95 5.11
CA ILE A 49 -8.43 8.70 3.67
C ILE A 49 -8.57 10.04 2.93
N SER A 50 -7.47 10.51 2.33
CA SER A 50 -7.44 11.73 1.51
C SER A 50 -8.22 11.59 0.20
N GLU A 51 -8.62 12.71 -0.40
CA GLU A 51 -9.15 12.70 -1.78
C GLU A 51 -8.01 12.61 -2.79
N ILE A 52 -8.22 11.86 -3.88
CA ILE A 52 -7.22 11.77 -4.95
C ILE A 52 -6.91 13.14 -5.57
N ALA A 53 -7.89 14.04 -5.61
CA ALA A 53 -7.72 15.40 -6.11
C ALA A 53 -6.68 16.16 -5.29
N ASP A 54 -6.66 16.01 -3.96
CA ASP A 54 -5.71 16.68 -3.09
C ASP A 54 -4.29 16.21 -3.34
N ILE A 55 -4.10 14.90 -3.52
CA ILE A 55 -2.79 14.32 -3.85
C ILE A 55 -2.30 14.80 -5.21
N VAL A 56 -3.16 14.76 -6.24
CA VAL A 56 -2.80 15.17 -7.61
C VAL A 56 -2.48 16.66 -7.66
N ASN A 57 -3.34 17.50 -7.07
CA ASN A 57 -3.15 18.96 -7.07
C ASN A 57 -1.91 19.36 -6.27
N SER A 58 -1.68 18.75 -5.11
CA SER A 58 -0.50 19.02 -4.28
C SER A 58 0.80 18.52 -4.91
N SER A 59 0.72 17.53 -5.82
CA SER A 59 1.89 16.97 -6.49
C SER A 59 2.52 17.90 -7.54
N ASN A 60 1.89 19.02 -7.90
CA ASN A 60 2.36 19.94 -8.95
C ASN A 60 2.67 19.23 -10.28
N GLY A 61 1.85 18.25 -10.66
CA GLY A 61 2.01 17.51 -11.91
C GLY A 61 3.03 16.36 -11.87
N LEU A 62 3.47 15.93 -10.68
CA LEU A 62 4.31 14.73 -10.53
C LEU A 62 3.47 13.44 -10.56
N ILE A 63 2.26 13.49 -10.00
CA ILE A 63 1.32 12.36 -9.91
C ILE A 63 0.09 12.65 -10.77
N GLY A 64 -0.37 11.62 -11.49
CA GLY A 64 -1.62 11.64 -12.24
C GLY A 64 -2.46 10.40 -11.95
N ALA A 65 -3.76 10.49 -12.24
CA ALA A 65 -4.69 9.37 -12.19
C ALA A 65 -5.33 9.19 -13.56
N GLU A 66 -5.19 8.01 -14.15
CA GLU A 66 -5.71 7.67 -15.47
C GLU A 66 -6.25 6.24 -15.47
N ASN A 67 -7.45 6.04 -16.05
CA ASN A 67 -8.11 4.72 -16.13
C ASN A 67 -8.25 4.02 -14.77
N GLY A 68 -8.47 4.80 -13.69
CA GLY A 68 -8.62 4.29 -12.33
C GLY A 68 -7.30 3.93 -11.62
N CYS A 69 -6.15 4.15 -12.24
CA CYS A 69 -4.83 3.90 -11.66
C CYS A 69 -4.01 5.16 -11.49
N VAL A 70 -3.18 5.20 -10.46
CA VAL A 70 -2.21 6.28 -10.20
C VAL A 70 -0.88 6.00 -10.87
N ARG A 71 -0.25 7.05 -11.41
CA ARG A 71 1.01 6.96 -12.16
C ARG A 71 1.85 8.23 -11.98
N LEU A 72 3.15 8.11 -12.22
CA LEU A 72 4.01 9.27 -12.43
C LEU A 72 3.66 9.90 -13.78
N VAL A 73 3.41 11.20 -13.81
CA VAL A 73 3.01 11.92 -15.04
C VAL A 73 4.12 11.89 -16.09
N HIS A 74 5.37 12.03 -15.63
CA HIS A 74 6.53 12.10 -16.50
C HIS A 74 7.40 10.86 -16.36
N VAL A 75 7.69 10.19 -17.47
CA VAL A 75 8.61 9.03 -17.51
C VAL A 75 10.01 9.40 -16.98
N THR A 76 10.47 10.62 -17.25
CA THR A 76 11.76 11.15 -16.79
C THR A 76 11.85 11.26 -15.27
N LEU A 77 10.72 11.42 -14.56
CA LEU A 77 10.70 11.39 -13.10
C LEU A 77 10.99 9.97 -12.60
N GLY A 78 10.40 8.95 -13.22
CA GLY A 78 10.72 7.55 -12.91
C GLY A 78 12.19 7.24 -13.16
N GLU A 79 12.75 7.68 -14.30
CA GLU A 79 14.17 7.53 -14.61
C GLU A 79 15.08 8.26 -13.60
N TYR A 80 14.67 9.45 -13.16
CA TYR A 80 15.41 10.21 -12.15
C TYR A 80 15.46 9.47 -10.80
N LEU A 81 14.31 8.96 -10.34
CA LEU A 81 14.19 8.21 -9.08
C LEU A 81 14.89 6.85 -9.13
N ALA A 82 14.98 6.24 -10.30
CA ALA A 82 15.68 4.96 -10.50
C ALA A 82 17.21 5.06 -10.34
N ARG A 83 17.79 6.26 -10.42
CA ARG A 83 19.23 6.46 -10.21
C ARG A 83 19.57 6.27 -8.74
N GLU A 84 20.56 5.43 -8.44
CA GLU A 84 20.98 5.13 -7.06
C GLU A 84 21.31 6.39 -6.25
N GLU A 85 21.98 7.37 -6.87
CA GLU A 85 22.30 8.66 -6.27
C GLU A 85 21.07 9.50 -5.85
N ASN A 86 19.87 9.16 -6.33
CA ASN A 86 18.64 9.92 -6.10
C ASN A 86 17.53 9.11 -5.40
N ARG A 87 17.66 7.77 -5.30
CA ARG A 87 16.65 6.91 -4.65
C ARG A 87 16.27 7.42 -3.27
N ASP A 88 17.24 7.76 -2.43
CA ASP A 88 16.99 8.17 -1.06
C ASP A 88 16.77 9.69 -0.87
N LYS A 89 16.85 10.48 -1.95
CA LYS A 89 16.68 11.95 -1.87
C LYS A 89 15.21 12.36 -1.83
N LEU A 90 14.37 11.71 -2.63
CA LEU A 90 12.94 12.03 -2.75
C LEU A 90 12.03 10.92 -2.22
N VAL A 91 12.47 9.66 -2.24
CA VAL A 91 11.64 8.50 -1.87
C VAL A 91 12.47 7.52 -1.02
N PRO A 92 12.80 7.87 0.24
CA PRO A 92 13.69 7.05 1.06
C PRO A 92 13.09 5.66 1.34
N GLN A 93 13.84 4.62 0.98
CA GLN A 93 13.49 3.21 1.20
C GLN A 93 12.04 2.84 0.80
N PRO A 94 11.66 3.05 -0.47
CA PRO A 94 10.26 2.98 -0.88
C PRO A 94 9.72 1.55 -0.79
N ASP A 95 10.55 0.54 -1.07
CA ASP A 95 10.19 -0.87 -0.93
C ASP A 95 10.02 -1.27 0.54
N ALA A 96 10.86 -0.80 1.48
CA ALA A 96 10.66 -1.07 2.91
C ALA A 96 9.37 -0.41 3.42
N MET A 97 9.11 0.83 2.97
CA MET A 97 7.85 1.52 3.25
C MET A 97 6.65 0.72 2.72
N MET A 98 6.68 0.25 1.47
CA MET A 98 5.59 -0.55 0.92
C MET A 98 5.43 -1.89 1.65
N ALA A 99 6.53 -2.59 1.95
CA ALA A 99 6.52 -3.85 2.69
C ALA A 99 5.80 -3.70 4.03
N ARG A 100 6.20 -2.73 4.84
CA ARG A 100 5.58 -2.48 6.14
C ARG A 100 4.10 -2.14 5.99
N THR A 101 3.75 -1.25 5.06
CA THR A 101 2.34 -0.89 4.77
C THR A 101 1.49 -2.12 4.39
N CYS A 102 1.99 -3.01 3.53
CA CYS A 102 1.30 -4.25 3.22
C CYS A 102 1.12 -5.15 4.46
N LEU A 103 2.18 -5.32 5.26
CA LEU A 103 2.13 -6.16 6.45
C LEU A 103 1.19 -5.62 7.53
N THR A 104 1.19 -4.30 7.77
CA THR A 104 0.23 -3.63 8.65
C THR A 104 -1.19 -3.86 8.17
N TYR A 105 -1.44 -3.65 6.87
CA TYR A 105 -2.77 -3.83 6.29
C TYR A 105 -3.28 -5.27 6.47
N LEU A 106 -2.45 -6.27 6.13
CA LEU A 106 -2.77 -7.68 6.35
C LEU A 106 -2.92 -8.05 7.83
N SER A 107 -2.42 -7.21 8.73
CA SER A 107 -2.54 -7.37 10.18
C SER A 107 -3.82 -6.76 10.76
N PHE A 108 -4.74 -6.25 9.94
CA PHE A 108 -5.99 -5.70 10.46
C PHE A 108 -6.90 -6.75 11.11
N ASP A 109 -7.62 -6.32 12.13
CA ASP A 109 -8.47 -7.18 12.94
C ASP A 109 -9.70 -7.70 12.19
N GLU A 110 -10.17 -6.96 11.18
CA GLU A 110 -11.18 -7.43 10.23
C GLU A 110 -10.81 -8.79 9.60
N PHE A 111 -9.52 -9.01 9.34
CA PHE A 111 -9.03 -10.21 8.66
C PHE A 111 -8.85 -11.41 9.60
N LYS A 112 -9.06 -11.25 10.92
CA LYS A 112 -9.12 -12.38 11.88
C LYS A 112 -10.24 -13.37 11.55
N SER A 113 -11.27 -12.91 10.84
CA SER A 113 -12.38 -13.74 10.39
C SER A 113 -11.98 -14.86 9.41
N GLY A 114 -10.76 -14.81 8.83
CA GLY A 114 -10.31 -15.82 7.88
C GLY A 114 -10.81 -15.59 6.46
N SER A 115 -10.59 -16.58 5.60
CA SER A 115 -11.06 -16.56 4.22
C SER A 115 -12.57 -16.32 4.12
N CYS A 116 -12.99 -15.58 3.09
CA CYS A 116 -14.40 -15.46 2.73
C CYS A 116 -14.94 -16.80 2.22
N ASP A 117 -16.19 -17.13 2.55
CA ASP A 117 -16.81 -18.42 2.18
C ASP A 117 -17.18 -18.49 0.69
N ASP A 118 -17.42 -17.35 0.04
CA ASP A 118 -17.88 -17.26 -1.34
C ASP A 118 -17.31 -16.03 -2.08
N GLY A 119 -17.62 -15.95 -3.38
CA GLY A 119 -17.15 -14.85 -4.23
C GLY A 119 -17.76 -13.50 -3.86
N ASP A 120 -19.03 -13.46 -3.44
CA ASP A 120 -19.73 -12.21 -3.14
C ASP A 120 -19.19 -11.58 -1.86
N SER A 121 -18.95 -12.39 -0.83
CA SER A 121 -18.32 -11.97 0.43
C SER A 121 -16.86 -11.55 0.22
N LEU A 122 -16.13 -12.18 -0.72
CA LEU A 122 -14.80 -11.73 -1.11
C LEU A 122 -14.84 -10.39 -1.84
N ASP A 123 -15.76 -10.23 -2.80
CA ASP A 123 -15.92 -8.99 -3.56
C ASP A 123 -16.31 -7.83 -2.61
N GLN A 124 -17.23 -8.06 -1.66
CA GLN A 124 -17.56 -7.08 -0.60
C GLN A 124 -16.35 -6.70 0.26
N ARG A 125 -15.52 -7.68 0.64
CA ARG A 125 -14.30 -7.41 1.40
C ARG A 125 -13.31 -6.58 0.59
N LEU A 126 -13.14 -6.87 -0.70
CA LEU A 126 -12.27 -6.12 -1.60
C LEU A 126 -12.80 -4.70 -1.86
N ASP A 127 -14.11 -4.50 -1.88
CA ASP A 127 -14.71 -3.17 -1.98
C ASP A 127 -14.48 -2.35 -0.70
N ALA A 128 -14.58 -2.98 0.48
CA ALA A 128 -14.34 -2.33 1.76
C ALA A 128 -12.85 -2.11 2.08
N TYR A 129 -11.97 -2.97 1.52
CA TYR A 129 -10.52 -3.00 1.72
C TYR A 129 -9.77 -3.15 0.37
N PRO A 130 -9.84 -2.14 -0.53
CA PRO A 130 -9.27 -2.18 -1.88
C PRO A 130 -7.78 -2.50 -1.94
N PHE A 131 -6.99 -2.12 -0.93
CA PHE A 131 -5.55 -2.41 -0.88
C PHE A 131 -5.24 -3.89 -0.57
N LEU A 132 -6.23 -4.68 -0.15
CA LEU A 132 -6.03 -6.07 0.29
C LEU A 132 -5.44 -6.94 -0.82
N ASP A 133 -5.95 -6.85 -2.04
CA ASP A 133 -5.44 -7.64 -3.18
C ASP A 133 -3.95 -7.35 -3.46
N TYR A 134 -3.58 -6.07 -3.51
CA TYR A 134 -2.20 -5.68 -3.73
C TYR A 134 -1.32 -6.16 -2.58
N ALA A 135 -1.73 -5.88 -1.33
CA ALA A 135 -0.98 -6.24 -0.14
C ALA A 135 -0.72 -7.75 -0.09
N SER A 136 -1.76 -8.57 -0.26
CA SER A 136 -1.69 -10.04 -0.22
C SER A 136 -0.73 -10.63 -1.27
N ARG A 137 -0.70 -10.07 -2.49
CA ARG A 137 0.12 -10.60 -3.58
C ARG A 137 1.56 -10.11 -3.58
N HIS A 138 1.80 -8.90 -3.06
CA HIS A 138 3.06 -8.19 -3.28
C HIS A 138 3.86 -7.89 -2.00
N TRP A 139 3.34 -8.15 -0.79
CA TRP A 139 4.10 -7.95 0.45
C TRP A 139 5.47 -8.65 0.42
N GLY A 140 5.51 -9.93 0.00
CA GLY A 140 6.74 -10.72 -0.02
C GLY A 140 7.77 -10.23 -1.03
N TYR A 141 7.32 -9.61 -2.13
CA TYR A 141 8.20 -8.97 -3.11
C TYR A 141 8.96 -7.80 -2.48
N HIS A 142 8.25 -6.93 -1.77
CA HIS A 142 8.84 -5.76 -1.15
C HIS A 142 9.74 -6.13 0.05
N VAL A 143 9.34 -7.10 0.87
CA VAL A 143 10.17 -7.65 1.97
C VAL A 143 11.50 -8.16 1.41
N ARG A 144 11.48 -8.90 0.29
CA ARG A 144 12.68 -9.49 -0.31
C ARG A 144 13.70 -8.45 -0.78
N LYS A 145 13.27 -7.23 -1.10
CA LYS A 145 14.15 -6.12 -1.49
C LYS A 145 14.80 -5.41 -0.29
N HIS A 146 14.30 -5.63 0.92
CA HIS A 146 14.84 -5.08 2.17
C HIS A 146 14.80 -6.13 3.29
N GLN A 147 15.54 -7.22 3.11
CA GLN A 147 15.51 -8.38 4.03
C GLN A 147 16.09 -8.07 5.41
N ASP A 148 16.96 -7.06 5.51
CA ASP A 148 17.65 -6.71 6.75
C ASP A 148 16.90 -5.63 7.56
N ASP A 149 15.68 -5.26 7.15
CA ASP A 149 14.90 -4.24 7.86
C ASP A 149 14.20 -4.84 9.10
N GLU A 150 14.76 -4.60 10.29
CA GLU A 150 14.25 -5.13 11.57
C GLU A 150 12.77 -4.82 11.79
N LYS A 151 12.30 -3.64 11.40
CA LYS A 151 10.89 -3.24 11.52
C LYS A 151 9.99 -4.09 10.63
N THR A 152 10.38 -4.31 9.38
CA THR A 152 9.66 -5.20 8.46
C THR A 152 9.64 -6.63 8.99
N ILE A 153 10.77 -7.13 9.52
CA ILE A 153 10.84 -8.46 10.14
C ILE A 153 9.89 -8.58 11.33
N HIS A 154 9.79 -7.55 12.17
CA HIS A 154 8.86 -7.52 13.30
C HIS A 154 7.41 -7.67 12.83
N LEU A 155 7.01 -6.92 11.80
CA LEU A 155 5.66 -6.92 11.26
C LEU A 155 5.23 -8.22 10.60
N LEU A 156 6.18 -9.07 10.15
CA LEU A 156 5.85 -10.40 9.64
C LEU A 156 5.10 -11.25 10.68
N ARG A 157 5.27 -10.97 11.97
CA ARG A 157 4.60 -11.73 13.04
C ARG A 157 3.09 -11.55 13.02
N GLY A 158 2.58 -10.38 12.63
CA GLY A 158 1.15 -10.08 12.61
C GLY A 158 0.34 -11.07 11.75
N PRO A 159 0.55 -11.11 10.42
CA PRO A 159 -0.21 -12.00 9.55
C PRO A 159 0.23 -13.47 9.69
N LEU A 160 1.47 -13.77 10.11
CA LEU A 160 1.95 -15.16 10.21
C LEU A 160 1.55 -15.88 11.51
N GLN A 161 1.25 -15.16 12.59
CA GLN A 161 0.91 -15.76 13.89
C GLN A 161 -0.60 -15.91 14.12
N ASP A 162 -1.42 -15.28 13.27
CA ASP A 162 -2.88 -15.37 13.31
C ASP A 162 -3.37 -16.13 12.08
N SER A 163 -3.96 -17.31 12.29
CA SER A 163 -4.40 -18.17 11.18
C SER A 163 -5.49 -17.51 10.34
N GLY A 164 -6.37 -16.70 10.94
CA GLY A 164 -7.41 -16.01 10.18
C GLY A 164 -6.81 -14.94 9.27
N LYS A 165 -5.87 -14.15 9.79
CA LYS A 165 -5.17 -13.14 8.97
C LYS A 165 -4.37 -13.79 7.84
N LEU A 166 -3.70 -14.90 8.14
CA LEU A 166 -2.99 -15.69 7.13
C LEU A 166 -3.94 -16.22 6.05
N ASP A 167 -5.05 -16.86 6.45
CA ASP A 167 -6.04 -17.45 5.56
C ASP A 167 -6.68 -16.38 4.64
N SER A 168 -6.94 -15.19 5.18
CA SER A 168 -7.41 -14.04 4.41
C SER A 168 -6.38 -13.59 3.36
N ALA A 169 -5.10 -13.52 3.74
CA ALA A 169 -4.02 -13.11 2.85
C ALA A 169 -3.80 -14.12 1.71
N ILE A 170 -3.76 -15.42 2.02
CA ILE A 170 -3.48 -16.47 1.05
C ILE A 170 -4.65 -16.74 0.09
N GLN A 171 -5.91 -16.47 0.51
CA GLN A 171 -7.08 -16.64 -0.35
C GLN A 171 -6.94 -15.86 -1.67
N LEU A 172 -6.35 -14.67 -1.63
CA LEU A 172 -6.12 -13.84 -2.81
C LEU A 172 -4.87 -14.24 -3.60
N GLN A 173 -3.92 -14.90 -2.94
CA GLN A 173 -2.69 -15.38 -3.56
C GLN A 173 -2.90 -16.67 -4.37
N PHE A 174 -3.82 -17.53 -3.93
CA PHE A 174 -4.09 -18.83 -4.57
C PHE A 174 -5.51 -18.97 -5.14
N GLY A 175 -6.46 -18.13 -4.75
CA GLY A 175 -7.88 -18.28 -5.11
C GLY A 175 -8.27 -17.78 -6.51
N LEU A 176 -7.36 -17.16 -7.28
CA LEU A 176 -7.66 -16.60 -8.59
C LEU A 176 -6.83 -17.23 -9.73
N ALA A 177 -6.71 -18.56 -9.71
CA ALA A 177 -6.35 -19.32 -10.92
C ALA A 177 -7.55 -19.49 -11.90
N HIS A 178 -8.75 -19.02 -11.54
CA HIS A 178 -9.96 -19.13 -12.37
C HIS A 178 -10.82 -17.85 -12.31
N ARG A 179 -10.42 -16.80 -13.05
CA ARG A 179 -11.35 -15.85 -13.68
C ARG A 179 -10.78 -15.45 -15.03
#